data_AF-A0A0M0KCC4-F1
#
_entry.id   AF-A0A0M0KCC4-F1
#
_cell.length_a   1.000
_cell.length_b   1.000
_cell.length_c   1.000
_cell.angle_alpha   90.00
_cell.angle_beta   90.00
_cell.angle_gamma   90.00
#
_symmetry.space_group_name_H-M   'P 1'
#
loop_
_entity.id
_entity.type
_entity.pdbx_description
1 polymer ?
#
loop_
_entity_poly.entity_id
_entity_poly.type
_entity_poly.pdbx_seq_one_letter_code
_entity_poly.pdbx_strand_id
1 'polypeptide(L)'
;HTRDRSKGVEELKQRLVSCFEDQGQAAAYLDEISQRYPRYRRDQFAILYKIIQQYPAFIDTVLTKCMAEKLYHANDFRDIAHHLHTLRDEPIEEGQPFYTSSPKHSHIKASTRSLLAYTSILGGRA
;
A
#
# COMPACT_ATOMS: atom_id res chain seq x y z
N HIS A 1 -20.61 -24.45 -3.10
CA HIS A 1 -20.96 -23.32 -2.22
C HIS A 1 -19.72 -22.42 -2.07
N THR A 2 -19.56 -21.44 -2.95
CA THR A 2 -18.48 -20.44 -2.88
C THR A 2 -18.73 -19.54 -1.68
N ARG A 3 -17.88 -19.62 -0.65
CA ARG A 3 -17.92 -18.70 0.50
C ARG A 3 -17.94 -17.26 -0.01
N ASP A 4 -18.93 -16.50 0.43
CA ASP A 4 -19.12 -15.09 0.11
C ASP A 4 -18.00 -14.27 0.75
N ARG A 5 -16.85 -14.19 0.07
CA ARG A 5 -15.65 -13.50 0.55
C ARG A 5 -15.91 -11.99 0.74
N SER A 6 -16.99 -11.48 0.15
CA SER A 6 -17.45 -10.09 0.27
C SER A 6 -17.86 -9.74 1.70
N LYS A 7 -18.59 -10.64 2.38
CA LYS A 7 -19.08 -10.40 3.75
C LYS A 7 -17.95 -10.15 4.75
N GLY A 8 -16.90 -10.96 4.68
CA GLY A 8 -15.74 -10.79 5.56
C GLY A 8 -14.95 -9.50 5.32
N VAL A 9 -15.03 -8.88 4.13
CA VAL A 9 -14.40 -7.59 3.86
C VAL A 9 -15.19 -6.45 4.48
N GLU A 10 -16.52 -6.53 4.41
CA GLU A 10 -17.41 -5.54 5.03
C GLU A 10 -17.32 -5.61 6.55
N GLU A 11 -17.30 -6.80 7.14
CA GLU A 11 -17.08 -6.98 8.58
C GLU A 11 -15.73 -6.39 9.03
N LEU A 12 -14.67 -6.61 8.24
CA LEU A 12 -13.36 -6.04 8.52
C LEU A 12 -13.36 -4.51 8.42
N LYS A 13 -14.07 -3.93 7.44
CA LYS A 13 -14.27 -2.48 7.32
C LYS A 13 -14.96 -1.92 8.56
N GLN A 14 -16.07 -2.54 8.97
CA GLN A 14 -16.84 -2.12 10.15
C GLN A 14 -15.99 -2.17 11.42
N ARG A 15 -15.25 -3.25 11.64
CA ARG A 15 -14.32 -3.38 12.77
C ARG A 15 -13.25 -2.29 12.78
N LEU A 16 -12.71 -1.97 11.61
CA LEU A 16 -11.75 -0.90 11.47
C LEU A 16 -12.35 0.43 11.91
N VAL A 17 -13.52 0.79 11.37
CA VAL A 17 -14.23 2.03 11.71
C VAL A 17 -14.47 2.12 13.21
N SER A 18 -14.89 1.03 13.85
CA SER A 18 -15.11 0.97 15.30
C SER A 18 -13.83 1.11 16.15
N CYS A 19 -12.64 0.91 15.57
CA CYS A 19 -11.38 1.16 16.28
C CYS A 19 -10.99 2.64 16.30
N PHE A 20 -11.54 3.47 15.42
CA PHE A 20 -11.27 4.91 15.41
C PHE A 20 -12.28 5.65 16.28
N GLU A 21 -11.82 6.74 16.90
CA GLU A 21 -12.69 7.65 17.63
C GLU A 21 -13.62 8.38 16.64
N ASP A 22 -13.03 8.88 15.55
CA ASP A 22 -13.75 9.55 14.47
C ASP A 22 -14.22 8.58 13.37
N GLN A 23 -15.32 7.88 13.65
CA GLN A 23 -15.90 6.87 12.76
C GLN A 23 -16.27 7.43 11.38
N GLY A 24 -16.67 8.71 11.31
CA GLY A 24 -17.01 9.38 10.05
C GLY A 24 -15.81 9.53 9.12
N GLN A 25 -14.70 10.03 9.67
CA GLN A 25 -13.44 10.16 8.92
C GLN A 25 -12.87 8.79 8.54
N ALA A 26 -12.89 7.83 9.47
CA ALA A 26 -12.43 6.47 9.20
C ALA A 26 -13.22 5.80 8.07
N ALA A 27 -14.55 5.92 8.08
CA ALA A 27 -15.41 5.37 7.05
C ALA A 27 -15.11 5.97 5.67
N ALA A 28 -14.94 7.30 5.60
CA ALA A 28 -14.60 8.00 4.37
C ALA A 28 -13.21 7.57 3.84
N TYR A 29 -12.21 7.49 4.71
CA TYR A 29 -10.86 7.03 4.34
C TYR A 29 -10.87 5.62 3.74
N LEU A 30 -11.60 4.71 4.37
CA LEU A 30 -11.73 3.32 3.90
C LEU A 30 -12.54 3.22 2.61
N ASP A 31 -13.49 4.12 2.40
CA ASP A 31 -14.21 4.21 1.14
C ASP A 31 -13.30 4.67 0.00
N GLU A 32 -12.44 5.66 0.22
CA GLU A 32 -11.47 6.10 -0.78
C GLU A 32 -10.46 5.00 -1.14
N ILE A 33 -9.94 4.25 -0.16
CA ILE A 33 -9.10 3.06 -0.41
C ILE A 33 -9.88 2.03 -1.23
N SER A 34 -11.16 1.85 -0.90
CA SER A 34 -12.03 0.89 -1.56
C SER A 34 -12.25 1.24 -3.03
N GLN A 35 -12.50 2.51 -3.33
CA GLN A 35 -12.67 3.02 -4.68
C GLN A 35 -11.37 2.97 -5.49
N ARG A 36 -10.23 3.30 -4.87
CA ARG A 36 -8.92 3.32 -5.54
C ARG A 36 -8.36 1.92 -5.82
N TYR A 37 -8.55 0.97 -4.89
CA TYR A 37 -7.97 -0.38 -4.97
C TYR A 37 -9.01 -1.50 -4.78
N PRO A 38 -10.06 -1.59 -5.62
CA PRO A 38 -11.17 -2.52 -5.43
C PRO A 38 -10.75 -4.00 -5.36
N ARG A 39 -9.67 -4.36 -6.06
CA ARG A 39 -9.09 -5.71 -6.10
C ARG A 39 -8.30 -6.07 -4.82
N TYR A 40 -7.76 -5.08 -4.12
CA TYR A 40 -6.84 -5.28 -2.99
C TYR A 40 -7.39 -4.78 -1.64
N ARG A 41 -8.65 -4.32 -1.60
CA ARG A 41 -9.29 -3.75 -0.39
C ARG A 41 -9.13 -4.61 0.86
N ARG A 42 -9.34 -5.92 0.73
CA ARG A 42 -9.23 -6.85 1.86
C ARG A 42 -7.83 -6.85 2.47
N ASP A 43 -6.81 -6.83 1.63
CA ASP A 43 -5.41 -6.84 2.07
C ASP A 43 -5.05 -5.51 2.71
N GLN A 44 -5.45 -4.41 2.08
CA GLN A 44 -5.30 -3.05 2.62
C GLN A 44 -5.93 -2.93 4.02
N PHE A 45 -7.16 -3.38 4.18
CA PHE A 45 -7.86 -3.37 5.48
C PHE A 45 -7.20 -4.29 6.50
N ALA A 46 -6.70 -5.46 6.07
CA ALA A 46 -6.02 -6.39 6.98
C ALA A 46 -4.69 -5.82 7.49
N ILE A 47 -3.94 -5.11 6.65
CA ILE A 47 -2.72 -4.40 7.02
C ILE A 47 -3.06 -3.27 8.01
N LEU A 48 -4.04 -2.43 7.70
CA LEU A 48 -4.50 -1.37 8.60
C LEU A 48 -4.91 -1.93 9.97
N TYR A 49 -5.67 -3.02 9.99
CA TYR A 49 -6.09 -3.66 11.24
C TYR A 49 -4.89 -4.06 12.11
N LYS A 50 -3.86 -4.65 11.51
CA LYS A 50 -2.62 -5.01 12.24
C LYS A 50 -1.91 -3.79 12.81
N ILE A 51 -1.83 -2.70 12.05
CA ILE A 51 -1.17 -1.46 12.48
C ILE A 51 -1.93 -0.84 13.65
N ILE A 52 -3.27 -0.82 13.58
CA ILE A 52 -4.13 -0.30 14.66
C ILE A 52 -3.92 -1.10 15.95
N GLN A 53 -3.79 -2.42 15.85
CA GLN A 53 -3.49 -3.28 17.00
C GLN A 53 -2.08 -3.04 17.57
N GLN A 54 -1.13 -2.66 16.71
CA GLN A 54 0.25 -2.40 17.12
C GLN A 54 0.44 -1.00 17.73
N TYR A 55 -0.28 0.01 17.22
CA TYR A 55 -0.12 1.41 17.60
C TYR A 55 -1.45 2.11 17.89
N PRO A 56 -2.31 1.60 18.81
CA PRO A 56 -3.66 2.11 19.03
C PRO A 56 -3.67 3.57 19.50
N ALA A 57 -2.61 4.04 20.16
CA ALA A 57 -2.52 5.41 20.67
C ALA A 57 -2.29 6.47 19.58
N PHE A 58 -1.85 6.09 18.38
CA PHE A 58 -1.49 7.03 17.32
C PHE A 58 -2.45 6.98 16.13
N ILE A 59 -3.36 6.00 16.07
CA ILE A 59 -4.22 5.74 14.90
C ILE A 59 -5.04 6.96 14.47
N ASP A 60 -5.49 7.77 15.43
CA ASP A 60 -6.31 8.94 15.17
C ASP A 60 -5.49 10.08 14.55
N THR A 61 -4.32 10.36 15.14
CA THR A 61 -3.35 11.32 14.58
C THR A 61 -2.90 10.89 13.18
N VAL A 62 -2.65 9.59 12.99
CA VAL A 62 -2.27 9.02 11.68
C VAL A 62 -3.39 9.23 10.67
N LEU A 63 -4.64 8.91 11.04
CA LEU A 63 -5.80 9.06 10.16
C LEU A 63 -5.98 10.50 9.70
N THR A 64 -5.90 11.45 10.62
CA THR A 64 -6.00 12.88 10.34
C THR A 64 -4.92 13.33 9.36
N LYS A 65 -3.67 12.88 9.58
CA LYS A 65 -2.54 13.21 8.70
C LYS A 65 -2.69 12.56 7.31
N CYS A 66 -3.07 11.29 7.27
CA CYS A 66 -3.36 10.55 6.03
C CYS A 66 -4.44 11.26 5.19
N MET A 67 -5.49 11.77 5.82
CA MET A 67 -6.53 12.55 5.13
C MET A 67 -6.02 13.90 4.63
N ALA A 68 -5.25 14.63 5.44
CA ALA A 68 -4.70 15.92 5.04
C ALA A 68 -3.75 15.81 3.83
N GLU A 69 -2.90 14.77 3.83
CA GLU A 69 -1.93 14.50 2.75
C GLU A 69 -2.49 13.62 1.62
N LYS A 70 -3.76 13.19 1.72
CA LYS A 70 -4.46 12.35 0.73
C LYS A 70 -3.75 11.00 0.46
N LEU A 71 -3.21 10.41 1.51
CA LEU A 71 -2.45 9.16 1.50
C LEU A 71 -3.37 7.97 1.73
N TYR A 72 -4.07 7.52 0.69
CA TYR A 72 -5.07 6.44 0.75
C TYR A 72 -4.46 5.06 0.47
N HIS A 73 -3.51 4.62 1.29
CA HIS A 73 -2.86 3.31 1.14
C HIS A 73 -2.35 2.79 2.50
N ALA A 74 -2.42 1.48 2.72
CA ALA A 74 -2.14 0.89 4.02
C ALA A 74 -0.66 0.96 4.41
N ASN A 75 0.26 1.00 3.44
CA ASN A 75 1.68 1.16 3.74
C ASN A 75 1.99 2.58 4.22
N ASP A 76 1.39 3.61 3.63
CA ASP A 76 1.56 5.00 4.09
C ASP A 76 1.02 5.17 5.51
N PHE A 77 -0.13 4.56 5.82
CA PHE A 77 -0.66 4.54 7.18
C PHE A 77 0.32 3.87 8.17
N ARG A 78 0.98 2.78 7.76
CA ARG A 78 2.02 2.12 8.56
C ARG A 78 3.22 3.04 8.80
N ASP A 79 3.69 3.68 7.74
CA ASP A 79 4.86 4.54 7.77
C ASP A 79 4.64 5.72 8.72
N ILE A 80 3.50 6.40 8.61
CA ILE A 80 3.14 7.51 9.51
C ILE A 80 2.99 7.01 10.95
N ALA A 81 2.33 5.87 11.17
CA ALA A 81 2.17 5.30 12.51
C ALA A 81 3.54 4.99 13.15
N HIS A 82 4.44 4.38 12.38
CA HIS A 82 5.81 4.10 12.80
C HIS A 82 6.58 5.40 13.07
N HIS A 83 6.49 6.37 12.17
CA HIS A 83 7.14 7.66 12.30
C HIS A 83 6.69 8.40 13.57
N LEU A 84 5.39 8.44 13.86
CA LEU A 84 4.87 9.04 15.10
C LEU A 84 5.33 8.28 16.35
N HIS A 85 5.45 6.96 16.26
CA HIS A 85 5.97 6.15 17.34
C HIS A 85 7.46 6.46 17.61
N THR A 86 8.29 6.51 16.57
CA THR A 86 9.73 6.84 16.66
C THR A 86 9.97 8.28 17.12
N LEU A 87 9.18 9.26 16.64
CA LEU A 87 9.32 10.66 17.05
C LEU A 87 9.13 10.87 18.57
N ARG A 88 8.40 9.96 19.22
CA ARG A 88 8.18 10.02 20.68
C ARG A 88 9.40 9.57 21.49
N ASP A 89 10.38 8.92 20.86
CA ASP A 89 11.57 8.33 21.50
C ASP A 89 12.89 9.10 21.21
N GLU A 90 12.85 10.21 20.44
CA GLU A 90 14.00 11.03 19.96
C GLU A 90 14.89 10.40 18.85
N PRO A 91 15.83 11.16 18.24
CA PRO A 91 15.63 12.04 17.10
C PRO A 91 16.11 11.44 15.75
N ILE A 92 15.31 11.67 14.70
CA ILE A 92 15.68 11.77 13.28
C ILE A 92 16.56 10.62 12.74
N GLU A 93 15.92 9.57 12.20
CA GLU A 93 16.48 8.90 11.02
C GLU A 93 15.47 8.95 9.88
N GLU A 94 15.87 9.70 8.86
CA GLU A 94 15.16 9.96 7.62
C GLU A 94 15.09 8.65 6.81
N GLY A 95 14.05 7.85 7.04
CA GLY A 95 13.92 6.50 6.51
C GLY A 95 12.82 6.30 5.46
N GLN A 96 12.70 7.21 4.50
CA GLN A 96 12.08 7.05 3.16
C GLN A 96 10.70 6.34 3.02
N PRO A 97 9.61 7.06 2.66
CA PRO A 97 8.54 6.44 1.89
C PRO A 97 8.98 6.40 0.42
N PHE A 98 9.68 5.33 0.02
CA PHE A 98 9.70 4.95 -1.38
C PHE A 98 8.28 4.57 -1.78
N TYR A 99 7.63 5.48 -2.50
CA TYR A 99 6.53 5.23 -3.41
C TYR A 99 6.85 4.02 -4.30
N THR A 100 6.65 2.81 -3.82
CA THR A 100 6.34 1.70 -4.72
C THR A 100 4.87 1.83 -5.06
N SER A 101 4.62 2.83 -5.93
CA SER A 101 3.53 2.78 -6.88
C SER A 101 3.34 1.33 -7.29
N SER A 102 2.10 0.87 -7.18
CA SER A 102 1.65 -0.43 -7.68
C SER A 102 2.38 -0.77 -8.98
N PRO A 103 2.74 -2.04 -9.25
CA PRO A 103 3.18 -2.42 -10.57
C PRO A 103 1.98 -2.30 -11.51
N LYS A 104 1.71 -1.07 -11.98
CA LYS A 104 1.02 -0.84 -13.23
C LYS A 104 1.89 -1.51 -14.27
N HIS A 105 1.32 -2.50 -14.95
CA HIS A 105 1.92 -3.19 -16.08
C HIS A 105 2.61 -2.18 -17.01
N SER A 106 3.92 -2.03 -16.87
CA SER A 106 4.74 -1.34 -17.85
C SER A 106 5.33 -2.41 -18.74
N HIS A 107 4.76 -2.47 -19.94
CA HIS A 107 5.38 -2.92 -21.17
C HIS A 107 6.86 -3.33 -21.07
N ILE A 108 7.08 -4.64 -21.19
CA ILE A 108 8.18 -5.30 -21.94
C ILE A 108 9.34 -4.38 -22.34
N LYS A 109 10.55 -4.66 -21.85
CA LYS A 109 11.73 -4.75 -22.71
C LYS A 109 12.50 -6.01 -22.34
N ALA A 110 12.21 -7.09 -23.05
CA ALA A 110 13.10 -8.24 -23.07
C ALA A 110 14.51 -7.74 -23.43
N SER A 111 15.51 -8.13 -22.65
CA SER A 111 16.92 -7.92 -23.03
C SER A 111 17.17 -8.64 -24.34
N THR A 112 17.14 -7.93 -25.46
CA THR A 112 17.75 -8.39 -26.69
C THR A 112 19.25 -8.46 -26.43
N ARG A 113 19.76 -9.68 -26.17
CA ARG A 113 21.19 -9.93 -26.25
C ARG A 113 21.69 -9.43 -27.60
N SER A 114 22.79 -8.70 -27.53
CA SER A 114 23.42 -7.92 -28.58
C SER A 114 23.60 -8.68 -29.89
N LEU A 115 23.50 -7.94 -31.01
CA LEU A 115 23.67 -8.31 -32.42
C LEU A 115 25.03 -8.98 -32.80
N LEU A 116 25.71 -9.65 -31.89
CA LEU A 116 27.03 -10.25 -32.13
C LEU A 116 26.95 -11.64 -32.81
N ALA A 117 25.74 -12.13 -33.13
CA ALA A 117 25.56 -13.34 -33.93
C ALA A 117 25.59 -13.09 -35.45
N TYR A 118 25.53 -11.84 -35.92
CA TYR A 118 25.36 -11.54 -37.34
C TYR A 118 26.66 -11.54 -38.16
N THR A 119 27.84 -11.50 -37.52
CA THR A 119 29.12 -11.45 -38.23
C THR A 119 29.68 -12.82 -38.62
N SER A 120 29.10 -13.94 -38.16
CA SER A 120 29.63 -15.29 -38.45
C SER A 120 29.10 -15.92 -39.75
N ILE A 121 28.19 -15.27 -40.48
CA ILE A 121 27.58 -15.84 -41.70
C ILE A 121 28.08 -15.17 -43.00
N LEU A 122 28.71 -13.99 -42.93
CA LEU A 122 29.28 -13.30 -44.10
C LEU A 122 30.76 -13.63 -44.37
N GLY A 123 31.17 -14.85 -44.03
CA GLY A 123 32.49 -15.41 -44.32
C GLY A 123 32.43 -16.49 -45.42
N GLY A 124 31.67 -16.25 -46.49
CA GLY A 124 31.71 -17.11 -47.68
C GLY A 124 33.03 -16.95 -48.42
N ARG A 125 34.00 -17.82 -48.15
CA ARG A 125 35.13 -18.06 -49.06
C ARG A 125 34.75 -19.21 -49.99
N ALA A 126 34.51 -18.85 -51.24
CA ALA A 126 34.78 -19.73 -52.38
C ALA A 126 36.29 -19.94 -52.52
#